data_AF-A0A931S7T9-F1
#
_entry.id   AF-A0A931S7T9-F1
#
_cell.length_a   1.000
_cell.length_b   1.000
_cell.length_c   1.000
_cell.angle_alpha   90.00
_cell.angle_beta   90.00
_cell.angle_gamma   90.00
#
_symmetry.space_group_name_H-M   'P 1'
#
loop_
_entity.id
_entity.type
_entity.pdbx_description
1 polymer ?
#
loop_
_entity_poly.entity_id
_entity_poly.type
_entity_poly.pdbx_seq_one_letter_code
_entity_poly.pdbx_strand_id
1 'polypeptide(L)'
;MSGQTQKKILIITQEIDPHADVMVVELRRRGADFIRWHADSFPLHSSVTLRLERESIEGSIRLNGEAIDLRSIRSVWYRRPTPFLLPPTLSEDEREFARGELRSAFHGLFRIADWFWVNHPDKIRVASSKALQLAFFWRVR
;
A
#
# COMPACT_ATOMS: atom_id res chain seq x y z
N MET A 1 -7.31 -30.44 -0.32
CA MET A 1 -7.83 -29.73 0.87
C MET A 1 -7.50 -28.26 0.70
N SER A 2 -8.37 -27.51 0.02
CA SER A 2 -8.26 -26.06 -0.13
C SER A 2 -8.63 -25.41 1.20
N GLY A 3 -7.65 -25.26 2.09
CA GLY A 3 -7.81 -24.43 3.28
C GLY A 3 -8.22 -23.03 2.84
N GLN A 4 -9.34 -22.52 3.36
CA GLN A 4 -9.71 -21.14 3.13
C GLN A 4 -8.57 -20.26 3.66
N THR A 5 -7.80 -19.65 2.75
CA THR A 5 -6.79 -18.66 3.13
C THR A 5 -7.51 -17.54 3.86
N GLN A 6 -7.20 -17.37 5.14
CA GLN A 6 -7.80 -16.32 5.96
C GLN A 6 -7.48 -14.98 5.32
N LYS A 7 -8.54 -14.25 4.95
CA LYS A 7 -8.47 -13.03 4.16
C LYS A 7 -8.05 -11.86 5.04
N LYS A 8 -6.83 -11.36 4.87
CA LYS A 8 -6.19 -10.33 5.70
C LYS A 8 -6.56 -8.91 5.25
N ILE A 9 -6.53 -7.98 6.20
CA ILE A 9 -6.61 -6.53 5.96
C ILE A 9 -5.18 -5.96 5.93
N LEU A 10 -4.78 -5.32 4.84
CA LEU A 10 -3.51 -4.60 4.78
C LEU A 10 -3.73 -3.12 5.14
N ILE A 11 -2.97 -2.62 6.12
CA ILE A 11 -2.91 -1.20 6.47
C ILE A 11 -1.60 -0.67 5.92
N ILE A 12 -1.67 0.22 4.92
CA ILE A 12 -0.50 0.92 4.39
C ILE A 12 -0.46 2.30 5.05
N THR A 13 0.53 2.54 5.90
CA THR A 13 0.67 3.78 6.68
C THR A 13 2.16 4.17 6.80
N GLN A 14 2.48 5.07 7.71
CA GLN A 14 3.82 5.49 8.13
C GLN A 14 4.13 4.88 9.52
N GLU A 15 5.38 4.96 9.97
CA GLU A 15 5.79 4.44 11.29
C GLU A 15 4.93 5.01 12.43
N ILE A 16 4.81 6.34 12.50
CA ILE A 16 4.08 7.06 13.54
C ILE A 16 2.72 7.53 13.00
N ASP A 17 1.64 6.80 13.30
CA ASP A 17 0.26 7.17 12.92
C ASP A 17 -0.75 6.79 14.02
N PRO A 18 -1.15 7.76 14.89
CA PRO A 18 -2.13 7.51 15.95
C PRO A 18 -3.49 7.01 15.46
N HIS A 19 -3.89 7.36 14.24
CA HIS A 19 -5.16 6.87 13.70
C HIS A 19 -5.04 5.41 13.25
N ALA A 20 -3.87 5.02 12.74
CA ALA A 20 -3.60 3.62 12.46
C ALA A 20 -3.56 2.80 13.75
N ASP A 21 -3.04 3.36 14.85
CA ASP A 21 -3.04 2.70 16.16
C ASP A 21 -4.46 2.41 16.66
N VAL A 22 -5.36 3.39 16.58
CA VAL A 22 -6.78 3.21 16.94
C VAL A 22 -7.44 2.13 16.09
N MET A 23 -7.18 2.12 14.78
CA MET A 23 -7.71 1.09 13.88
C MET A 23 -7.16 -0.30 14.20
N VAL A 24 -5.88 -0.42 14.54
CA VAL A 24 -5.26 -1.67 14.99
C VAL A 24 -5.95 -2.20 16.25
N VAL A 25 -6.23 -1.33 17.23
CA VAL A 25 -6.98 -1.70 18.45
C VAL A 25 -8.36 -2.24 18.08
N GLU A 26 -9.09 -1.56 17.20
CA GLU A 26 -10.43 -1.98 16.82
C GLU A 26 -10.45 -3.29 16.01
N LEU A 27 -9.48 -3.48 15.11
CA LEU A 27 -9.35 -4.74 14.35
C LEU A 27 -9.02 -5.91 15.26
N ARG A 28 -8.13 -5.72 16.24
CA ARG A 28 -7.85 -6.72 17.29
C ARG A 28 -9.09 -7.05 18.09
N ARG A 29 -9.85 -6.03 18.52
CA ARG A 29 -11.11 -6.22 19.27
C ARG A 29 -12.13 -7.06 18.50
N ARG A 30 -12.14 -6.97 17.17
CA ARG A 30 -13.01 -7.74 16.27
C ARG A 30 -12.44 -9.11 15.88
N GLY A 31 -11.24 -9.48 16.33
CA GLY A 31 -10.57 -10.72 15.93
C GLY A 31 -10.23 -10.78 14.45
N ALA A 32 -10.01 -9.62 13.81
CA ALA A 32 -9.68 -9.56 12.40
C ALA A 32 -8.19 -9.81 12.16
N ASP A 33 -7.86 -10.52 11.09
CA ASP A 33 -6.48 -10.66 10.63
C ASP A 33 -6.06 -9.43 9.83
N PHE A 34 -4.93 -8.83 10.22
CA PHE A 34 -4.40 -7.67 9.51
C PHE A 34 -2.88 -7.65 9.52
N ILE A 35 -2.34 -6.87 8.58
CA ILE A 35 -0.92 -6.54 8.46
C ILE A 35 -0.82 -5.03 8.49
N ARG A 36 0.06 -4.49 9.33
CA ARG A 36 0.46 -3.09 9.28
C ARG A 36 1.78 -3.00 8.54
N TRP A 37 1.75 -2.36 7.37
CA TRP A 37 2.94 -2.13 6.56
C TRP A 37 3.23 -0.64 6.49
N HIS A 38 4.42 -0.27 6.92
CA HIS A 38 4.89 1.11 6.88
C HIS A 38 5.59 1.36 5.54
N ALA A 39 5.11 2.31 4.75
CA ALA A 39 5.64 2.56 3.42
C ALA A 39 7.07 3.15 3.44
N ASP A 40 7.41 3.91 4.48
CA ASP A 40 8.77 4.40 4.76
C ASP A 40 9.78 3.27 5.01
N SER A 41 9.31 2.12 5.48
CA SER A 41 10.14 0.92 5.65
C SER A 41 10.49 0.23 4.32
N PHE A 42 9.83 0.58 3.22
CA PHE A 42 10.16 0.09 1.88
C PHE A 42 11.08 1.11 1.17
N PRO A 43 12.22 0.68 0.60
CA PRO A 43 12.70 -0.70 0.43
C PRO A 43 13.69 -1.20 1.51
N LEU A 44 14.00 -0.43 2.54
CA LEU A 44 15.10 -0.73 3.47
C LEU A 44 14.87 -1.95 4.37
N HIS A 45 13.63 -2.15 4.82
CA HIS A 45 13.24 -3.16 5.82
C HIS A 45 12.09 -4.05 5.34
N SER A 46 11.54 -3.78 4.17
CA SER A 46 10.54 -4.61 3.51
C SER A 46 10.79 -4.65 2.01
N SER A 47 10.30 -5.70 1.34
CA SER A 47 10.41 -5.84 -0.11
C SER A 47 9.09 -6.25 -0.72
N VAL A 48 8.83 -5.80 -1.96
CA VAL A 48 7.72 -6.27 -2.77
C VAL A 48 8.30 -7.07 -3.92
N THR A 49 7.76 -8.26 -4.16
CA THR A 49 8.06 -9.06 -5.34
C THR A 49 6.79 -9.24 -6.15
N LEU A 50 6.88 -8.97 -7.44
CA LEU A 50 5.84 -9.24 -8.42
C LEU A 50 6.44 -10.15 -9.49
N ARG A 51 5.74 -11.21 -9.84
CA ARG A 51 6.06 -12.08 -10.96
C ARG A 51 4.87 -12.05 -11.91
N LEU A 52 5.10 -11.54 -13.11
CA LEU A 52 4.10 -11.50 -14.16
C LEU A 52 4.43 -12.57 -15.19
N GLU A 53 3.54 -13.55 -15.32
CA GLU A 53 3.56 -14.57 -16.37
C GLU A 53 2.36 -14.33 -17.30
N ARG A 54 2.25 -15.09 -18.41
CA ARG A 54 1.21 -14.85 -19.42
C ARG A 54 -0.21 -14.88 -18.86
N GLU A 55 -0.46 -15.73 -17.88
CA GLU A 55 -1.81 -16.01 -17.36
C GLU A 55 -1.91 -15.84 -15.84
N SER A 56 -0.81 -15.47 -15.18
CA SER A 56 -0.78 -15.32 -13.72
C SER A 56 0.04 -14.10 -13.31
N ILE A 57 -0.47 -13.43 -12.29
CA ILE A 57 0.28 -12.41 -11.55
C ILE A 57 0.40 -12.95 -10.13
N GLU A 58 1.62 -13.26 -9.76
CA GLU A 58 1.95 -13.63 -8.39
C GLU A 58 2.68 -12.49 -7.71
N GLY A 59 2.55 -12.40 -6.40
CA GLY A 59 3.35 -11.46 -5.66
C GLY A 59 3.37 -11.72 -4.17
N SER A 60 4.35 -11.10 -3.52
CA SER A 60 4.44 -11.11 -2.06
C SER A 60 5.00 -9.80 -1.52
N ILE A 61 4.61 -9.47 -0.30
CA ILE A 61 5.27 -8.48 0.55
C ILE A 61 6.08 -9.25 1.58
N ARG A 62 7.39 -9.01 1.63
CA ARG A 62 8.24 -9.51 2.71
C ARG A 62 8.36 -8.45 3.80
N LEU A 63 7.99 -8.81 5.02
CA LEU A 63 8.01 -7.95 6.19
C LEU A 63 8.46 -8.78 7.40
N ASN A 64 9.42 -8.29 8.19
CA ASN A 64 9.92 -8.97 9.40
C ASN A 64 10.36 -10.42 9.17
N GLY A 65 10.94 -10.71 7.99
CA GLY A 65 11.37 -12.05 7.59
C GLY A 65 10.27 -12.96 7.03
N GLU A 66 9.00 -12.57 7.15
CA GLU A 66 7.86 -13.34 6.63
C GLU A 66 7.46 -12.86 5.24
N ALA A 67 7.14 -13.80 4.34
CA ALA A 67 6.58 -13.49 3.04
C ALA A 67 5.05 -13.64 3.07
N ILE A 68 4.35 -12.56 2.79
CA ILE A 68 2.89 -12.50 2.72
C ILE A 68 2.48 -12.55 1.25
N ASP A 69 1.75 -13.57 0.85
CA ASP A 69 1.15 -13.67 -0.48
C ASP A 69 0.08 -12.57 -0.66
N LEU A 70 0.17 -11.80 -1.75
CA LEU A 70 -0.79 -10.75 -2.07
C LEU A 70 -2.23 -11.28 -2.23
N ARG A 71 -2.41 -12.54 -2.61
CA ARG A 71 -3.72 -13.21 -2.74
C ARG A 71 -4.39 -13.46 -1.38
N SER A 72 -3.61 -13.47 -0.29
CA SER A 72 -4.15 -13.56 1.08
C SER A 72 -4.77 -12.24 1.55
N ILE A 73 -4.53 -11.13 0.85
CA ILE A 73 -5.02 -9.81 1.20
C ILE A 73 -6.37 -9.57 0.52
N ARG A 74 -7.38 -9.22 1.31
CA ARG A 74 -8.74 -8.94 0.80
C ARG A 74 -9.01 -7.47 0.64
N SER A 75 -8.53 -6.67 1.58
CA SER A 75 -8.83 -5.24 1.63
C SER A 75 -7.63 -4.47 2.10
N VAL A 76 -7.48 -3.26 1.55
CA VAL A 76 -6.37 -2.37 1.87
C VAL A 76 -6.89 -1.03 2.34
N TRP A 77 -6.41 -0.59 3.49
CA TRP A 77 -6.57 0.77 3.96
C TRP A 77 -5.31 1.58 3.64
N TYR A 78 -5.43 2.49 2.69
CA TYR A 78 -4.33 3.33 2.22
C TYR A 78 -4.34 4.67 2.97
N ARG A 79 -3.49 4.76 4.00
CA ARG A 79 -3.52 5.84 4.99
C ARG A 79 -2.24 6.64 4.96
N ARG A 80 -2.22 7.69 4.13
CA ARG A 80 -1.18 8.74 4.09
C ARG A 80 0.26 8.19 4.24
N PRO A 81 0.70 7.26 3.38
CA PRO A 81 2.08 6.79 3.44
C PRO A 81 3.05 7.95 3.20
N THR A 82 4.16 7.91 3.93
CA THR A 82 5.31 8.80 3.77
C THR A 82 6.12 8.44 2.53
N PRO A 83 6.97 9.35 2.02
CA PRO A 83 7.95 9.02 0.99
C PRO A 83 8.85 7.87 1.41
N PHE A 84 9.28 7.06 0.43
CA PHE A 84 10.23 5.97 0.65
C PHE A 84 11.54 6.48 1.23
N LEU A 85 12.06 5.81 2.27
CA LEU A 85 13.38 6.07 2.80
C LEU A 85 14.40 5.32 1.96
N LEU A 86 15.41 6.04 1.47
CA LEU A 86 16.48 5.50 0.63
C LEU A 86 17.81 5.49 1.40
N PRO A 87 18.74 4.56 1.07
CA PRO A 87 20.05 4.52 1.70
C PRO A 87 20.74 5.89 1.59
N PRO A 88 21.37 6.39 2.68
CA PRO A 88 22.05 7.68 2.68
C PRO A 88 23.27 7.72 1.76
N THR A 89 23.79 6.56 1.37
CA THR A 89 24.98 6.39 0.54
C THR A 89 24.74 6.64 -0.95
N LEU A 90 23.48 6.73 -1.40
CA LEU A 90 23.17 7.03 -2.79
C LEU A 90 23.49 8.50 -3.09
N SER A 91 24.09 8.74 -4.27
CA SER A 91 24.18 10.06 -4.88
C SER A 91 22.78 10.62 -5.19
N GLU A 92 22.68 11.93 -5.50
CA GLU A 92 21.37 12.52 -5.77
C GLU A 92 20.72 11.93 -7.05
N ASP A 93 21.51 11.71 -8.10
CA ASP A 93 21.02 11.10 -9.35
C ASP A 93 20.49 9.67 -9.12
N GLU A 94 21.22 8.85 -8.36
CA GLU A 94 20.77 7.51 -7.97
C GLU A 94 19.51 7.57 -7.10
N ARG A 95 19.41 8.57 -6.22
CA ARG A 95 18.26 8.76 -5.35
C ARG A 95 17.02 9.18 -6.13
N GLU A 96 17.16 10.06 -7.11
CA GLU A 96 16.07 10.44 -8.02
C GLU A 96 15.59 9.23 -8.83
N PHE A 97 16.53 8.49 -9.44
CA PHE A 97 16.23 7.27 -10.18
C PHE A 97 15.49 6.24 -9.31
N ALA A 98 16.03 5.93 -8.12
CA ALA A 98 15.43 4.99 -7.19
C ALA A 98 14.01 5.43 -6.73
N ARG A 99 13.79 6.71 -6.45
CA ARG A 99 12.44 7.23 -6.14
C ARG A 99 11.47 7.01 -7.29
N GLY A 100 11.92 7.24 -8.53
CA GLY A 100 11.14 7.00 -9.74
C GLY A 100 10.71 5.54 -9.86
N GLU A 101 11.67 4.62 -9.74
CA GLU A 101 11.43 3.18 -9.81
C GLU A 101 10.50 2.68 -8.71
N LEU A 102 10.74 3.08 -7.46
CA LEU A 102 9.89 2.69 -6.33
C LEU A 102 8.46 3.20 -6.51
N ARG A 103 8.28 4.45 -6.98
CA ARG A 103 6.95 5.00 -7.27
C ARG A 103 6.25 4.22 -8.38
N SER A 104 6.96 3.86 -9.45
CA SER A 104 6.41 3.05 -10.54
C SER A 104 6.02 1.65 -10.05
N ALA A 105 6.89 0.96 -9.31
CA ALA A 105 6.61 -0.35 -8.74
C ALA A 105 5.40 -0.34 -7.80
N PHE A 106 5.33 0.65 -6.91
CA PHE A 106 4.26 0.78 -5.93
C PHE A 106 2.92 1.14 -6.59
N HIS A 107 2.91 2.02 -7.59
CA HIS A 107 1.72 2.29 -8.39
C HIS A 107 1.29 1.07 -9.22
N GLY A 108 2.24 0.32 -9.79
CA GLY A 108 1.98 -0.90 -10.53
C GLY A 108 1.29 -1.95 -9.65
N LEU A 109 1.84 -2.21 -8.46
CA LEU A 109 1.26 -3.10 -7.45
C LEU A 109 -0.23 -2.80 -7.20
N PHE A 110 -0.56 -1.53 -7.00
CA PHE A 110 -1.92 -1.14 -6.63
C PHE A 110 -2.94 -1.29 -7.76
N ARG A 111 -2.48 -1.23 -9.01
CA ARG A 111 -3.33 -1.33 -10.20
C ARG A 111 -3.58 -2.76 -10.64
N ILE A 112 -2.67 -3.67 -10.32
CA ILE A 112 -2.80 -5.09 -10.69
C ILE A 112 -3.43 -5.92 -9.57
N ALA A 113 -3.36 -5.46 -8.32
CA ALA A 113 -3.90 -6.19 -7.18
C ALA A 113 -5.42 -6.04 -7.08
N ASP A 114 -6.12 -7.19 -7.08
CA ASP A 114 -7.57 -7.26 -6.91
C ASP A 114 -7.96 -7.20 -5.42
N TRP A 115 -7.83 -5.99 -4.84
CA TRP A 115 -8.17 -5.73 -3.45
C TRP A 115 -9.34 -4.76 -3.31
N PHE A 116 -10.09 -4.88 -2.22
CA PHE A 116 -11.03 -3.84 -1.82
C PHE A 116 -10.29 -2.66 -1.17
N TRP A 117 -10.27 -1.50 -1.84
CA TRP A 117 -9.50 -0.34 -1.41
C TRP A 117 -10.30 0.68 -0.61
N VAL A 118 -9.71 1.16 0.49
CA VAL A 118 -10.21 2.27 1.31
C VAL A 118 -9.10 3.31 1.45
N ASN A 119 -8.99 4.35 0.64
CA ASN A 119 -9.50 4.44 -0.73
C ASN A 119 -8.37 4.10 -1.71
N HIS A 120 -8.70 3.81 -2.96
CA HIS A 120 -7.69 3.53 -3.98
C HIS A 120 -6.78 4.75 -4.19
N PRO A 121 -5.43 4.61 -4.24
CA PRO A 121 -4.49 5.72 -4.34
C PRO A 121 -4.73 6.66 -5.54
N ASP A 122 -5.06 6.10 -6.71
CA ASP A 122 -5.39 6.90 -7.89
C ASP A 122 -6.65 7.76 -7.68
N LYS A 123 -7.66 7.25 -6.96
CA LYS A 123 -8.88 8.01 -6.64
C LYS A 123 -8.57 9.12 -5.63
N ILE A 124 -7.70 8.86 -4.66
CA ILE A 124 -7.24 9.89 -3.71
C ILE A 124 -6.51 11.01 -4.46
N ARG A 125 -5.65 10.68 -5.43
CA ARG A 125 -4.90 11.68 -6.20
C ARG A 125 -5.84 12.64 -6.93
N VAL A 126 -6.84 12.10 -7.65
CA VAL A 126 -7.85 12.91 -8.34
C VAL A 126 -8.66 13.73 -7.34
N ALA A 127 -9.13 13.09 -6.26
CA ALA A 127 -9.94 13.74 -5.24
C ALA A 127 -9.18 14.82 -4.45
N SER A 128 -7.84 14.83 -4.47
CA SER A 128 -7.02 15.84 -3.77
C SER A 128 -6.94 17.17 -4.51
N SER A 129 -7.39 17.24 -5.77
CA SER A 129 -7.42 18.50 -6.53
C SER A 129 -8.52 19.42 -6.01
N LYS A 130 -8.10 20.48 -5.30
CA LYS A 130 -9.03 21.51 -4.79
C LYS A 130 -9.84 22.17 -5.90
N ALA A 131 -9.21 22.41 -7.05
CA ALA A 131 -9.90 22.99 -8.21
C ALA A 131 -11.01 22.05 -8.72
N LEU A 132 -10.75 20.74 -8.82
CA LEU A 132 -11.77 19.77 -9.20
C LEU A 132 -12.87 19.65 -8.15
N GLN A 133 -12.55 19.68 -6.85
CA GLN A 133 -13.54 19.66 -5.78
C GLN A 133 -14.52 20.83 -5.90
N LEU A 134 -14.02 22.05 -6.11
CA LEU A 134 -14.84 23.24 -6.28
C LEU A 134 -15.65 23.19 -7.58
N ALA A 135 -15.04 22.80 -8.70
CA ALA A 135 -15.73 22.66 -9.97
C ALA A 135 -16.89 21.64 -9.88
N PHE A 136 -16.67 20.51 -9.20
CA PHE A 136 -17.69 19.50 -8.97
C PHE A 136 -18.82 20.03 -8.08
N PHE A 137 -18.50 20.73 -6.99
CA PHE A 137 -19.49 21.36 -6.10
C PHE A 137 -20.46 22.27 -6.86
N TRP A 138 -19.95 23.12 -7.76
CA TRP A 138 -20.78 24.02 -8.54
C TRP A 138 -21.64 23.33 -9.61
N ARG A 139 -21.27 22.11 -10.03
CA ARG A 139 -21.99 21.34 -11.06
C ARG A 139 -23.15 20.52 -10.49
N VAL A 140 -23.14 20.23 -9.19
CA VAL A 140 -24.19 19.45 -8.51
C VAL A 140 -25.19 20.31 -7.74
N ARG A 141 -25.10 21.63 -7.91
CA ARG A 141 -26.14 22.61 -7.54
C ARG A 141 -26.98 22.94 -8.75
#